data_AF-A0A545ULZ9-F1
#
_entry.id   AF-A0A545ULZ9-F1
#
_cell.length_a   1.000
_cell.length_b   1.000
_cell.length_c   1.000
_cell.angle_alpha   90.00
_cell.angle_beta   90.00
_cell.angle_gamma   90.00
#
_symmetry.space_group_name_H-M   'P 1'
#
loop_
_entity.id
_entity.type
_entity.pdbx_description
1 polymer ?
#
loop_
_entity_poly.entity_id
_entity_poly.type
_entity_poly.pdbx_seq_one_letter_code
_entity_poly.pdbx_strand_id
1 'polypeptide(L)'
;MAASRLLLLGLLPIAIAACLAAASCECGFSTQPSPAGNGPFLFTNAFETDFSSVKEPSAALGWRGQVYNVTAAQGRGRYGKSFTLDNIVACPSGGSPTDGCANSGAKGMTLRVGSQLSNRAVTSAEMATPSDNMKWGSYRCGMQLSAVNGTCASFFWYFNDTQEIDMELLSHEFDFENHVYPVNLVIQSAESMKAGYNAAKTGTFKKTNLTFDPTKGFHEYRFDYLPGSVLFYADSTLLAEMAGADAPSAAGHLVLQHWSNGNPLWSAGPPEVDSSIVVSYVKAYFNSSDADQPALWERDCARAKVAACVIPDTGADQVLACSIVVVVGAGLLHSWQKCSRRRRYENIDAARSDRLNRGVLEESSVDNVLFGPQALVNAVKVRGIWVARQAENRAVEAPEHSGALIELENMQWGGEF
;
A
#
# COMPACT_ATOMS: atom_id res chain seq x y z
N MET A 1 -9.02 72.74 4.89
CA MET A 1 -8.25 71.48 4.74
C MET A 1 -9.20 70.31 4.93
N ALA A 2 -9.74 69.78 3.83
CA ALA A 2 -10.55 68.56 3.83
C ALA A 2 -10.39 67.92 2.45
N ALA A 3 -9.57 66.88 2.35
CA ALA A 3 -9.49 66.04 1.17
C ALA A 3 -9.17 64.60 1.58
N SER A 4 -9.67 63.69 0.75
CA SER A 4 -9.39 62.24 0.72
C SER A 4 -10.15 61.34 1.68
N ARG A 5 -11.46 61.22 1.43
CA ARG A 5 -12.17 59.92 1.48
C ARG A 5 -12.50 59.52 0.04
N LEU A 6 -11.71 58.68 -0.62
CA LEU A 6 -12.10 57.88 -1.79
C LEU A 6 -10.85 57.20 -2.33
N LEU A 7 -10.64 55.91 -2.00
CA LEU A 7 -9.81 54.91 -2.70
C LEU A 7 -9.49 53.77 -1.74
N LEU A 8 -10.46 52.92 -1.39
CA LEU A 8 -10.17 51.63 -0.72
C LEU A 8 -11.26 50.57 -0.91
N LEU A 9 -12.18 50.77 -1.86
CA LEU A 9 -13.28 49.82 -2.13
C LEU A 9 -13.08 49.00 -3.42
N GLY A 10 -11.92 49.10 -4.08
CA GLY A 10 -11.67 48.44 -5.37
C GLY A 10 -10.90 47.11 -5.33
N LEU A 11 -10.29 46.72 -4.21
CA LEU A 11 -9.36 45.58 -4.15
C LEU A 11 -9.84 44.39 -3.31
N LEU A 12 -10.94 44.55 -2.56
CA LEU A 12 -11.48 43.48 -1.72
C LEU A 12 -12.21 42.35 -2.48
N PRO A 13 -12.88 42.57 -3.64
CA PRO A 13 -13.57 41.47 -4.33
C PRO A 13 -12.65 40.56 -5.15
N ILE A 14 -11.40 40.96 -5.42
CA ILE A 14 -10.46 40.15 -6.23
C ILE A 14 -9.78 39.08 -5.37
N ALA A 15 -9.51 39.36 -4.09
CA ALA A 15 -8.88 38.40 -3.18
C ALA A 15 -9.84 37.29 -2.70
N ILE A 16 -11.16 37.55 -2.66
CA ILE A 16 -12.16 36.54 -2.28
C ILE A 16 -12.41 35.53 -3.41
N ALA A 17 -12.22 35.92 -4.68
CA ALA A 17 -12.36 35.02 -5.82
C ALA A 17 -11.22 33.96 -5.91
N ALA A 18 -10.03 34.27 -5.39
CA ALA A 18 -8.87 33.37 -5.44
C ALA A 18 -8.95 32.21 -4.42
N CYS A 19 -9.79 32.30 -3.39
CA CYS A 19 -10.00 31.23 -2.40
C CYS A 19 -11.20 30.31 -2.70
N LEU A 20 -11.91 30.52 -3.82
CA LEU A 20 -13.14 29.78 -4.15
C LEU A 20 -13.00 28.74 -5.27
N ALA A 21 -11.80 28.53 -5.80
CA ALA A 21 -11.52 27.43 -6.69
C ALA A 21 -10.48 26.51 -6.05
N ALA A 22 -10.91 25.71 -5.06
CA ALA A 22 -10.36 24.36 -5.00
C ALA A 22 -10.78 23.73 -6.33
N ALA A 23 -9.90 23.81 -7.34
CA ALA A 23 -10.13 23.13 -8.60
C ALA A 23 -10.28 21.66 -8.21
N SER A 24 -11.51 21.18 -8.26
CA SER A 24 -11.73 19.76 -8.21
C SER A 24 -10.96 19.23 -9.42
N CYS A 25 -10.10 18.24 -9.20
CA CYS A 25 -9.19 17.74 -10.23
C CYS A 25 -9.98 16.88 -11.23
N GLU A 26 -11.10 17.40 -11.76
CA GLU A 26 -12.04 16.68 -12.61
C GLU A 26 -11.40 16.19 -13.90
N CYS A 27 -10.40 16.92 -14.38
CA CYS A 27 -9.64 16.56 -15.56
C CYS A 27 -8.42 15.66 -15.26
N GLY A 28 -8.25 15.22 -14.01
CA GLY A 28 -7.23 14.27 -13.60
C GLY A 28 -6.01 14.90 -12.93
N PHE A 29 -4.96 14.10 -12.83
CA PHE A 29 -3.76 14.35 -12.05
C PHE A 29 -2.54 14.10 -12.91
N SER A 30 -1.65 15.08 -13.00
CA SER A 30 -0.50 15.03 -13.89
C SER A 30 0.79 14.98 -13.09
N THR A 31 1.70 14.06 -13.41
CA THR A 31 3.05 14.07 -12.81
C THR A 31 3.82 15.30 -13.26
N GLN A 32 4.81 15.71 -12.47
CA GLN A 32 5.86 16.59 -12.96
C GLN A 32 6.60 15.90 -14.13
N PRO A 33 7.16 16.66 -15.08
CA PRO A 33 8.06 16.11 -16.09
C PRO A 33 9.24 15.40 -15.42
N SER A 34 9.52 14.16 -15.81
CA SER A 34 10.63 13.41 -15.22
C SER A 34 11.97 13.92 -15.75
N PRO A 35 13.03 13.99 -14.92
CA PRO A 35 14.40 14.23 -15.39
C PRO A 35 14.88 13.21 -16.45
N ALA A 36 14.27 12.02 -16.49
CA ALA A 36 14.55 10.98 -17.47
C ALA A 36 13.98 11.26 -18.88
N GLY A 37 13.35 12.41 -19.10
CA GLY A 37 12.90 12.86 -20.43
C GLY A 37 11.50 12.38 -20.84
N ASN A 38 10.78 11.68 -19.96
CA ASN A 38 9.38 11.35 -20.18
C ASN A 38 8.51 12.56 -19.85
N GLY A 39 7.60 12.92 -20.77
CA GLY A 39 6.61 13.97 -20.55
C GLY A 39 5.70 13.69 -19.35
N PRO A 40 4.92 14.68 -18.89
CA PRO A 40 4.04 14.50 -17.73
C PRO A 40 2.99 13.41 -18.01
N PHE A 41 2.86 12.44 -17.11
CA PHE A 41 1.85 11.39 -17.20
C PHE A 41 0.53 11.89 -16.61
N LEU A 42 -0.58 11.58 -17.27
CA LEU A 42 -1.92 11.93 -16.81
C LEU A 42 -2.63 10.69 -16.25
N PHE A 43 -3.19 10.85 -15.06
CA PHE A 43 -4.02 9.87 -14.37
C PHE A 43 -5.43 10.40 -14.15
N THR A 44 -6.44 9.56 -14.34
CA THR A 44 -7.84 9.98 -14.27
C THR A 44 -8.50 9.75 -12.91
N ASN A 45 -7.89 8.93 -12.06
CA ASN A 45 -8.42 8.54 -10.76
C ASN A 45 -7.42 8.87 -9.64
N ALA A 46 -7.96 9.11 -8.45
CA ALA A 46 -7.17 9.24 -7.22
C ALA A 46 -7.79 8.43 -6.09
N PHE A 47 -6.93 7.80 -5.30
CA PHE A 47 -7.24 7.15 -4.04
C PHE A 47 -6.28 7.70 -2.98
N GLU A 48 -6.81 8.37 -1.96
CA GLU A 48 -6.01 9.00 -0.92
C GLU A 48 -6.56 8.62 0.46
N THR A 49 -5.67 8.21 1.35
CA THR A 49 -5.97 7.89 2.75
C THR A 49 -4.99 8.64 3.65
N ASP A 50 -5.53 9.39 4.61
CA ASP A 50 -4.77 9.98 5.73
C ASP A 50 -5.00 9.13 6.98
N PHE A 51 -4.05 8.25 7.28
CA PHE A 51 -4.12 7.35 8.42
C PHE A 51 -3.92 8.07 9.75
N SER A 52 -3.32 9.26 9.77
CA SER A 52 -3.18 10.04 11.00
C SER A 52 -4.53 10.50 11.57
N SER A 53 -5.56 10.52 10.73
CA SER A 53 -6.94 10.87 11.10
C SER A 53 -7.81 9.65 11.48
N VAL A 54 -7.33 8.43 11.24
CA VAL A 54 -8.09 7.19 11.43
C VAL A 54 -8.08 6.80 12.90
N LYS A 55 -9.28 6.62 13.48
CA LYS A 55 -9.44 6.32 14.92
C LYS A 55 -9.32 4.84 15.26
N GLU A 56 -9.65 3.97 14.33
CA GLU A 56 -9.63 2.51 14.48
C GLU A 56 -9.40 1.86 13.10
N PRO A 57 -8.78 0.67 13.01
CA PRO A 57 -8.47 0.03 11.73
C PRO A 57 -9.68 -0.16 10.81
N SER A 58 -10.84 -0.51 11.38
CA SER A 58 -12.12 -0.66 10.66
C SER A 58 -12.62 0.63 9.99
N ALA A 59 -12.17 1.80 10.45
CA ALA A 59 -12.55 3.09 9.91
C ALA A 59 -11.66 3.57 8.74
N ALA A 60 -10.61 2.82 8.39
CA ALA A 60 -9.76 3.12 7.24
C ALA A 60 -10.49 2.80 5.92
N LEU A 61 -11.24 3.78 5.41
CA LEU A 61 -12.02 3.63 4.18
C LEU A 61 -11.14 3.19 3.00
N GLY A 62 -11.60 2.15 2.27
CA GLY A 62 -10.88 1.61 1.12
C GLY A 62 -9.72 0.68 1.47
N TRP A 63 -9.58 0.28 2.74
CA TRP A 63 -8.60 -0.72 3.17
C TRP A 63 -9.28 -1.88 3.89
N ARG A 64 -8.64 -3.06 3.83
CA ARG A 64 -9.02 -4.24 4.61
C ARG A 64 -7.77 -4.86 5.21
N GLY A 65 -7.79 -5.07 6.52
CA GLY A 65 -6.81 -5.92 7.19
C GLY A 65 -6.97 -7.37 6.73
N GLN A 66 -5.86 -8.06 6.53
CA GLN A 66 -5.83 -9.42 6.00
C GLN A 66 -5.54 -10.42 7.13
N VAL A 67 -6.16 -11.61 7.03
CA VAL A 67 -6.01 -12.69 8.00
C VAL A 67 -5.76 -13.99 7.26
N TYR A 68 -4.51 -14.46 7.31
CA TYR A 68 -4.10 -15.71 6.70
C TYR A 68 -2.76 -16.17 7.27
N ASN A 69 -2.44 -17.45 7.05
CA ASN A 69 -1.18 -18.05 7.47
C ASN A 69 -0.38 -18.51 6.26
N VAL A 70 0.94 -18.40 6.37
CA VAL A 70 1.90 -18.94 5.41
C VAL A 70 2.80 -19.90 6.16
N THR A 71 2.90 -21.15 5.70
CA THR A 71 3.81 -22.12 6.34
C THR A 71 5.28 -21.75 6.12
N ALA A 72 6.17 -22.26 6.97
CA ALA A 72 7.62 -22.04 6.83
C ALA A 72 8.14 -22.43 5.43
N ALA A 73 7.66 -23.58 4.91
CA ALA A 73 8.02 -24.07 3.57
C ALA A 73 7.55 -23.12 2.46
N GLN A 74 6.26 -22.74 2.46
CA GLN A 74 5.71 -21.80 1.46
C GLN A 74 6.38 -20.43 1.53
N GLY A 75 6.62 -19.94 2.75
CA GLY A 75 7.28 -18.67 3.00
C GLY A 75 8.78 -18.71 2.75
N ARG A 76 9.37 -19.88 2.46
CA ARG A 76 10.82 -20.08 2.30
C ARG A 76 11.61 -19.54 3.50
N GLY A 77 11.06 -19.70 4.70
CA GLY A 77 11.63 -19.19 5.95
C GLY A 77 11.84 -20.30 6.97
N ARG A 78 12.56 -20.00 8.05
CA ARG A 78 12.68 -20.90 9.20
C ARG A 78 11.36 -21.04 9.96
N TYR A 79 10.55 -19.99 9.95
CA TYR A 79 9.27 -19.90 10.64
C TYR A 79 8.15 -19.59 9.64
N GLY A 80 6.91 -19.93 10.01
CA GLY A 80 5.74 -19.47 9.26
C GLY A 80 5.46 -17.98 9.47
N LYS A 81 4.46 -17.45 8.77
CA LYS A 81 3.88 -16.12 8.98
C LYS A 81 2.42 -16.27 9.37
N SER A 82 1.97 -15.46 10.32
CA SER A 82 0.55 -15.38 10.70
C SER A 82 0.10 -13.93 10.66
N PHE A 83 -0.66 -13.56 9.64
CA PHE A 83 -1.21 -12.22 9.50
C PHE A 83 -2.49 -12.11 10.33
N THR A 84 -2.53 -11.15 11.25
CA THR A 84 -3.64 -10.99 12.19
C THR A 84 -4.08 -9.53 12.29
N LEU A 85 -5.35 -9.32 12.61
CA LEU A 85 -5.89 -7.97 12.81
C LEU A 85 -5.35 -7.32 14.09
N ASP A 86 -4.97 -8.11 15.09
CA ASP A 86 -4.40 -7.61 16.35
C ASP A 86 -3.06 -6.88 16.16
N ASN A 87 -2.38 -7.13 15.04
CA ASN A 87 -1.13 -6.45 14.68
C ASN A 87 -1.36 -5.19 13.83
N ILE A 88 -2.61 -4.76 13.66
CA ILE A 88 -2.98 -3.55 12.92
C ILE A 88 -3.63 -2.59 13.91
N VAL A 89 -2.96 -1.47 14.20
CA VAL A 89 -3.39 -0.52 15.26
C VAL A 89 -3.46 0.89 14.71
N ALA A 90 -4.59 1.56 14.88
CA ALA A 90 -4.74 2.96 14.52
C ALA A 90 -4.24 3.87 15.66
N CYS A 91 -3.34 4.80 15.33
CA CYS A 91 -2.69 5.72 16.28
C CYS A 91 -2.93 7.18 15.83
N PRO A 92 -4.15 7.72 16.02
CA PRO A 92 -4.53 9.03 15.48
C PRO A 92 -3.83 10.22 16.14
N SER A 93 -3.71 11.30 15.38
CA SER A 93 -3.30 12.62 15.87
C SER A 93 -4.27 13.14 16.94
N GLY A 94 -3.73 13.65 18.04
CA GLY A 94 -4.52 14.13 19.18
C GLY A 94 -5.18 13.02 20.03
N GLY A 95 -4.99 11.74 19.69
CA GLY A 95 -5.38 10.61 20.51
C GLY A 95 -4.32 10.26 21.56
N SER A 96 -4.76 9.68 22.68
CA SER A 96 -3.86 9.02 23.62
C SER A 96 -3.22 7.80 22.94
N PRO A 97 -1.94 7.49 23.22
CA PRO A 97 -1.33 6.25 22.73
C PRO A 97 -2.17 5.05 23.17
N THR A 98 -2.62 4.26 22.19
CA THR A 98 -3.26 2.96 22.43
C THR A 98 -2.17 1.88 22.52
N ASP A 99 -2.51 0.76 23.15
CA ASP A 99 -1.63 -0.41 23.15
C ASP A 99 -1.33 -0.85 21.71
N GLY A 100 -0.08 -1.19 21.43
CA GLY A 100 0.41 -1.54 20.09
C GLY A 100 0.80 -0.36 19.18
N CYS A 101 0.62 0.90 19.60
CA CYS A 101 1.20 2.03 18.88
C CYS A 101 2.73 2.03 18.95
N ALA A 102 3.39 2.51 17.90
CA ALA A 102 4.85 2.63 17.88
C ALA A 102 5.36 3.57 18.99
N ASN A 103 6.41 3.13 19.69
CA ASN A 103 7.04 3.87 20.80
C ASN A 103 7.65 5.22 20.38
N SER A 104 7.86 5.44 19.08
CA SER A 104 8.34 6.71 18.53
C SER A 104 7.34 7.86 18.70
N GLY A 105 6.08 7.57 19.04
CA GLY A 105 5.01 8.57 19.12
C GLY A 105 4.41 8.96 17.76
N ALA A 106 4.89 8.32 16.69
CA ALA A 106 4.41 8.50 15.32
C ALA A 106 2.89 8.25 15.22
N LYS A 107 2.23 9.01 14.34
CA LYS A 107 0.77 8.99 14.16
C LYS A 107 0.42 8.42 12.79
N GLY A 108 -0.57 7.54 12.76
CA GLY A 108 -0.92 6.79 11.55
C GLY A 108 -1.43 5.39 11.86
N MET A 109 -1.36 4.51 10.86
CA MET A 109 -1.65 3.09 11.00
C MET A 109 -0.37 2.34 11.33
N THR A 110 -0.34 1.68 12.49
CA THR A 110 0.78 0.84 12.91
C THR A 110 0.59 -0.58 12.42
N LEU A 111 1.62 -1.14 11.78
CA LEU A 111 1.71 -2.54 11.39
C LEU A 111 2.80 -3.21 12.24
N ARG A 112 2.43 -4.19 13.06
CA ARG A 112 3.31 -4.85 14.04
C ARG A 112 3.78 -6.22 13.57
N VAL A 113 5.02 -6.55 13.91
CA VAL A 113 5.57 -7.91 13.90
C VAL A 113 5.88 -8.31 15.33
N GLY A 114 5.36 -9.47 15.75
CA GLY A 114 5.60 -9.99 17.09
C GLY A 114 7.00 -10.59 17.26
N SER A 115 7.59 -10.40 18.43
CA SER A 115 8.84 -11.04 18.83
C SER A 115 8.69 -12.52 19.19
N GLN A 116 7.50 -12.89 19.67
CA GLN A 116 7.18 -14.25 20.09
C GLN A 116 6.49 -15.03 18.98
N LEU A 117 6.86 -16.30 18.84
CA LEU A 117 6.22 -17.21 17.90
C LEU A 117 4.84 -17.63 18.42
N SER A 118 3.87 -17.67 17.51
CA SER A 118 2.58 -18.33 17.71
C SER A 118 2.48 -19.49 16.74
N ASN A 119 2.35 -20.72 17.24
CA ASN A 119 2.26 -21.94 16.41
C ASN A 119 3.40 -22.09 15.37
N ARG A 120 4.64 -21.81 15.77
CA ARG A 120 5.85 -21.79 14.90
C ARG A 120 5.79 -20.75 13.76
N ALA A 121 4.91 -19.76 13.86
CA ALA A 121 4.81 -18.64 12.94
C ALA A 121 5.09 -17.31 13.67
N VAL A 122 5.67 -16.36 12.95
CA VAL A 122 5.81 -14.98 13.43
C VAL A 122 4.49 -14.26 13.14
N THR A 123 3.92 -13.61 14.15
CA THR A 123 2.73 -12.79 13.92
C THR A 123 3.12 -11.53 13.16
N SER A 124 2.36 -11.19 12.13
CA SER A 124 2.65 -10.15 11.14
C SER A 124 1.38 -9.34 10.85
N ALA A 125 1.50 -8.27 10.06
CA ALA A 125 0.39 -7.40 9.70
C ALA A 125 0.34 -7.14 8.20
N GLU A 126 -0.86 -7.14 7.63
CA GLU A 126 -1.10 -6.77 6.24
C GLU A 126 -2.43 -6.04 6.09
N MET A 127 -2.42 -4.98 5.28
CA MET A 127 -3.61 -4.29 4.81
C MET A 127 -3.57 -4.17 3.30
N ALA A 128 -4.70 -4.39 2.65
CA ALA A 128 -4.81 -4.28 1.19
C ALA A 128 -6.02 -3.46 0.79
N THR A 129 -5.92 -2.77 -0.35
CA THR A 129 -7.10 -2.15 -0.97
C THR A 129 -7.96 -3.22 -1.63
N PRO A 130 -9.29 -3.23 -1.46
CA PRO A 130 -10.15 -4.28 -2.04
C PRO A 130 -10.39 -4.13 -3.54
N SER A 131 -10.05 -2.97 -4.12
CA SER A 131 -10.21 -2.70 -5.55
C SER A 131 -8.97 -3.16 -6.30
N ASP A 132 -9.17 -3.98 -7.33
CA ASP A 132 -8.15 -4.62 -8.18
C ASP A 132 -8.04 -3.98 -9.58
N ASN A 133 -8.56 -2.77 -9.72
CA ASN A 133 -8.65 -2.03 -10.98
C ASN A 133 -7.58 -0.94 -11.12
N MET A 134 -6.59 -0.89 -10.22
CA MET A 134 -5.54 0.13 -10.25
C MET A 134 -4.49 -0.24 -11.29
N LYS A 135 -4.45 0.50 -12.39
CA LYS A 135 -3.51 0.29 -13.50
C LYS A 135 -2.87 1.62 -13.85
N TRP A 136 -1.62 1.60 -14.30
CA TRP A 136 -0.86 2.79 -14.70
C TRP A 136 -0.99 3.95 -13.70
N GLY A 137 -0.06 4.08 -12.77
CA GLY A 137 -0.22 5.05 -11.70
C GLY A 137 1.06 5.45 -11.00
N SER A 138 0.98 6.57 -10.30
CA SER A 138 1.92 6.97 -9.27
C SER A 138 1.36 6.58 -7.92
N TYR A 139 2.02 5.62 -7.27
CA TYR A 139 1.60 5.03 -6.00
C TYR A 139 2.59 5.42 -4.92
N ARG A 140 2.10 6.01 -3.82
CA ARG A 140 2.89 6.70 -2.80
C ARG A 140 2.47 6.28 -1.42
N CYS A 141 3.45 6.04 -0.56
CA CYS A 141 3.25 5.67 0.82
C CYS A 141 4.18 6.49 1.72
N GLY A 142 3.61 7.20 2.70
CA GLY A 142 4.38 7.87 3.74
C GLY A 142 4.57 6.91 4.92
N MET A 143 5.80 6.47 5.17
CA MET A 143 6.09 5.51 6.26
C MET A 143 7.28 5.93 7.13
N GLN A 144 7.17 5.61 8.41
CA GLN A 144 8.30 5.56 9.33
C GLN A 144 8.59 4.11 9.68
N LEU A 145 9.84 3.68 9.48
CA LEU A 145 10.25 2.29 9.65
C LEU A 145 10.74 1.99 11.06
N SER A 146 10.87 0.69 11.36
CA SER A 146 11.39 0.19 12.63
C SER A 146 12.92 0.11 12.59
N ALA A 147 13.58 0.49 13.68
CA ALA A 147 15.00 0.20 13.90
C ALA A 147 15.22 -1.22 14.48
N VAL A 148 14.15 -1.95 14.82
CA VAL A 148 14.26 -3.30 15.37
C VAL A 148 14.61 -4.27 14.26
N ASN A 149 15.79 -4.88 14.39
CA ASN A 149 16.31 -5.89 13.49
C ASN A 149 15.36 -7.10 13.37
N GLY A 150 15.30 -7.73 12.20
CA GLY A 150 14.61 -9.00 11.99
C GLY A 150 13.25 -8.90 11.31
N THR A 151 12.96 -7.82 10.57
CA THR A 151 11.68 -7.66 9.86
C THR A 151 11.84 -7.16 8.43
N CYS A 152 10.80 -7.38 7.62
CA CYS A 152 10.60 -6.77 6.31
C CYS A 152 9.37 -5.86 6.35
N ALA A 153 9.55 -4.58 6.06
CA ALA A 153 8.48 -3.63 5.78
C ALA A 153 8.31 -3.50 4.26
N SER A 154 7.07 -3.64 3.76
CA SER A 154 6.81 -3.54 2.34
C SER A 154 5.60 -2.67 1.98
N PHE A 155 5.77 -1.94 0.89
CA PHE A 155 4.69 -1.26 0.16
C PHE A 155 4.75 -1.73 -1.28
N PHE A 156 3.67 -2.33 -1.75
CA PHE A 156 3.68 -2.99 -3.05
C PHE A 156 2.35 -2.91 -3.77
N TRP A 157 2.42 -3.11 -5.09
CA TRP A 157 1.26 -3.31 -5.95
C TRP A 157 1.22 -4.77 -6.38
N TYR A 158 0.04 -5.38 -6.37
CA TYR A 158 -0.13 -6.80 -6.62
C TYR A 158 -1.31 -7.11 -7.53
N PHE A 159 -1.09 -7.98 -8.51
CA PHE A 159 -2.12 -8.70 -9.24
C PHE A 159 -2.00 -10.21 -8.99
N ASN A 160 -0.80 -10.77 -9.18
CA ASN A 160 -0.45 -12.16 -8.90
C ASN A 160 1.09 -12.32 -8.76
N ASP A 161 1.55 -13.54 -8.47
CA ASP A 161 2.98 -13.87 -8.27
C ASP A 161 3.91 -13.63 -9.48
N THR A 162 3.37 -13.22 -10.64
CA THR A 162 4.16 -12.87 -11.83
C THR A 162 3.91 -11.44 -12.33
N GLN A 163 3.12 -10.67 -11.58
CA GLN A 163 2.85 -9.26 -11.80
C GLN A 163 2.68 -8.59 -10.45
N GLU A 164 3.82 -8.19 -9.90
CA GLU A 164 3.96 -7.55 -8.58
C GLU A 164 5.09 -6.52 -8.66
N ILE A 165 4.93 -5.41 -7.92
CA ILE A 165 5.92 -4.34 -7.82
C ILE A 165 6.15 -4.09 -6.34
N ASP A 166 7.36 -4.33 -5.87
CA ASP A 166 7.70 -4.26 -4.45
C ASP A 166 8.75 -3.20 -4.16
N MET A 167 8.52 -2.49 -3.05
CA MET A 167 9.57 -1.84 -2.28
C MET A 167 9.64 -2.52 -0.91
N GLU A 168 10.71 -3.28 -0.67
CA GLU A 168 10.93 -4.04 0.57
C GLU A 168 12.16 -3.51 1.32
N LEU A 169 11.97 -3.17 2.59
CA LEU A 169 13.00 -2.62 3.47
C LEU A 169 13.26 -3.60 4.60
N LEU A 170 14.48 -4.12 4.64
CA LEU A 170 14.89 -5.18 5.55
C LEU A 170 15.64 -4.55 6.72
N SER A 171 15.05 -4.58 7.92
CA SER A 171 15.62 -3.86 9.07
C SER A 171 16.98 -4.41 9.51
N HIS A 172 17.31 -5.65 9.13
CA HIS A 172 18.62 -6.26 9.37
C HIS A 172 19.74 -5.74 8.46
N GLU A 173 19.39 -5.07 7.35
CA GLU A 173 20.35 -4.50 6.42
C GLU A 173 20.70 -3.04 6.77
N PHE A 174 20.05 -2.46 7.78
CA PHE A 174 20.33 -1.09 8.22
C PHE A 174 21.63 -1.05 9.04
N ASP A 175 22.59 -0.27 8.55
CA ASP A 175 23.83 0.04 9.26
C ASP A 175 23.79 1.51 9.68
N PHE A 176 23.42 1.72 10.94
CA PHE A 176 23.29 3.05 11.53
C PHE A 176 24.64 3.74 11.75
N GLU A 177 25.75 2.99 11.87
CA GLU A 177 27.07 3.56 12.07
C GLU A 177 27.60 4.16 10.76
N ASN A 178 27.43 3.43 9.67
CA ASN A 178 27.88 3.84 8.34
C ASN A 178 26.82 4.58 7.52
N HIS A 179 25.64 4.82 8.08
CA HIS A 179 24.50 5.49 7.44
C HIS A 179 24.09 4.80 6.12
N VAL A 180 24.02 3.47 6.15
CA VAL A 180 23.62 2.65 5.01
C VAL A 180 22.23 2.06 5.27
N TYR A 181 21.28 2.42 4.41
CA TYR A 181 19.88 2.02 4.54
C TYR A 181 19.36 1.45 3.20
N PRO A 182 19.58 0.16 2.94
CA PRO A 182 19.19 -0.43 1.66
C PRO A 182 17.67 -0.54 1.51
N VAL A 183 17.20 -0.38 0.27
CA VAL A 183 15.87 -0.73 -0.19
C VAL A 183 15.98 -1.74 -1.32
N ASN A 184 15.20 -2.82 -1.23
CA ASN A 184 15.10 -3.86 -2.22
C ASN A 184 13.91 -3.55 -3.13
N LEU A 185 14.19 -3.25 -4.38
CA LEU A 185 13.21 -2.95 -5.42
C LEU A 185 13.03 -4.21 -6.25
N VAL A 186 11.80 -4.69 -6.37
CA VAL A 186 11.51 -5.98 -7.00
C VAL A 186 10.34 -5.85 -7.96
N ILE A 187 10.45 -6.51 -9.12
CA ILE A 187 9.31 -6.86 -9.95
C ILE A 187 9.27 -8.38 -10.04
N GLN A 188 8.21 -8.99 -9.50
CA GLN A 188 7.98 -10.42 -9.74
C GLN A 188 7.40 -10.59 -11.13
N SER A 189 8.02 -11.48 -11.91
CA SER A 189 7.71 -11.72 -13.31
C SER A 189 7.65 -13.22 -13.61
N ALA A 190 7.24 -13.58 -14.84
CA ALA A 190 7.33 -14.96 -15.29
C ALA A 190 8.77 -15.49 -15.25
N GLU A 191 9.77 -14.63 -15.49
CA GLU A 191 11.17 -15.01 -15.40
C GLU A 191 11.63 -15.20 -13.95
N SER A 192 11.18 -14.35 -13.00
CA SER A 192 11.52 -14.56 -11.59
C SER A 192 10.91 -15.86 -11.07
N MET A 193 9.68 -16.20 -11.48
CA MET A 193 9.03 -17.47 -11.20
C MET A 193 9.84 -18.66 -11.75
N LYS A 194 10.28 -18.62 -13.02
CA LYS A 194 11.17 -19.65 -13.60
C LYS A 194 12.50 -19.77 -12.85
N ALA A 195 12.98 -18.69 -12.26
CA ALA A 195 14.15 -18.66 -11.39
C ALA A 195 13.86 -19.06 -9.92
N GLY A 196 12.70 -19.66 -9.64
CA GLY A 196 12.31 -20.10 -8.29
C GLY A 196 11.77 -18.97 -7.42
N TYR A 197 11.07 -18.01 -8.04
CA TYR A 197 10.60 -16.77 -7.41
C TYR A 197 11.74 -15.94 -6.82
N ASN A 198 12.86 -15.86 -7.55
CA ASN A 198 14.05 -15.12 -7.15
C ASN A 198 14.40 -14.10 -8.25
N ALA A 199 13.85 -12.90 -8.13
CA ALA A 199 14.09 -11.79 -9.06
C ALA A 199 15.56 -11.32 -9.05
N ALA A 200 16.36 -11.59 -8.01
CA ALA A 200 17.79 -11.26 -8.02
C ALA A 200 18.58 -12.05 -9.07
N LYS A 201 17.99 -13.12 -9.63
CA LYS A 201 18.55 -13.89 -10.75
C LYS A 201 18.02 -13.42 -12.12
N THR A 202 17.29 -12.32 -12.18
CA THR A 202 16.71 -11.75 -13.40
C THR A 202 17.08 -10.27 -13.54
N GLY A 203 16.55 -9.58 -14.56
CA GLY A 203 16.68 -8.13 -14.71
C GLY A 203 15.72 -7.30 -13.85
N THR A 204 14.92 -7.95 -12.99
CA THR A 204 13.79 -7.35 -12.27
C THR A 204 14.04 -7.15 -10.76
N PHE A 205 15.30 -7.02 -10.37
CA PHE A 205 15.70 -6.73 -9.00
C PHE A 205 16.80 -5.67 -8.97
N LYS A 206 16.64 -4.66 -8.10
CA LYS A 206 17.68 -3.67 -7.82
C LYS A 206 17.72 -3.38 -6.33
N LYS A 207 18.92 -3.35 -5.77
CA LYS A 207 19.18 -2.87 -4.41
C LYS A 207 19.88 -1.52 -4.50
N THR A 208 19.40 -0.55 -3.73
CA THR A 208 19.95 0.80 -3.65
C THR A 208 19.83 1.32 -2.22
N ASN A 209 20.60 2.35 -1.88
CA ASN A 209 20.59 2.93 -0.55
C ASN A 209 19.74 4.20 -0.52
N LEU A 210 18.98 4.38 0.56
CA LEU A 210 18.34 5.64 0.90
C LEU A 210 19.41 6.65 1.35
N THR A 211 19.11 7.93 1.18
CA THR A 211 19.98 9.05 1.59
C THR A 211 19.64 9.57 3.00
N PHE A 212 18.76 8.88 3.71
CA PHE A 212 18.22 9.25 5.01
C PHE A 212 18.03 8.01 5.88
N ASP A 213 18.01 8.19 7.20
CA ASP A 213 17.65 7.14 8.16
C ASP A 213 16.11 6.98 8.18
N PRO A 214 15.56 5.87 7.67
CA PRO A 214 14.11 5.71 7.50
C PRO A 214 13.38 5.48 8.83
N THR A 215 14.11 5.41 9.96
CA THR A 215 13.55 5.19 11.30
C THR A 215 13.31 6.49 12.06
N LYS A 216 13.90 7.61 11.62
CA LYS A 216 13.88 8.91 12.33
C LYS A 216 12.66 9.76 12.05
N GLY A 217 11.89 9.45 11.02
CA GLY A 217 10.71 10.22 10.63
C GLY A 217 9.93 9.54 9.52
N PHE A 218 8.89 10.23 9.05
CA PHE A 218 8.15 9.77 7.88
C PHE A 218 8.92 10.15 6.60
N HIS A 219 9.02 9.20 5.69
CA HIS A 219 9.55 9.41 4.34
C HIS A 219 8.57 8.88 3.30
N GLU A 220 8.54 9.50 2.12
CA GLU A 220 7.71 9.04 1.00
C GLU A 220 8.45 7.95 0.24
N TYR A 221 7.80 6.80 0.05
CA TYR A 221 8.19 5.74 -0.86
C TYR A 221 7.20 5.71 -2.02
N ARG A 222 7.70 5.76 -3.25
CA ARG A 222 6.87 5.89 -4.44
C ARG A 222 7.33 4.98 -5.54
N PHE A 223 6.40 4.37 -6.24
CA PHE A 223 6.64 3.79 -7.56
C PHE A 223 5.64 4.33 -8.59
N ASP A 224 6.16 4.71 -9.75
CA ASP A 224 5.37 5.04 -10.92
C ASP A 224 5.33 3.80 -11.82
N TYR A 225 4.20 3.10 -11.79
CA TYR A 225 3.91 1.96 -12.65
C TYR A 225 3.34 2.47 -13.97
N LEU A 226 4.10 2.35 -15.05
CA LEU A 226 3.79 2.93 -16.35
C LEU A 226 3.83 1.84 -17.44
N PRO A 227 3.29 2.11 -18.65
CA PRO A 227 3.42 1.18 -19.76
C PRO A 227 4.89 0.82 -20.04
N GLY A 228 5.25 -0.44 -19.78
CA GLY A 228 6.57 -1.01 -20.07
C GLY A 228 7.70 -0.61 -19.10
N SER A 229 7.41 0.13 -18.03
CA SER A 229 8.42 0.55 -17.05
C SER A 229 7.85 0.79 -15.66
N VAL A 230 8.70 0.65 -14.66
CA VAL A 230 8.45 1.05 -13.27
C VAL A 230 9.60 1.93 -12.80
N LEU A 231 9.28 3.11 -12.28
CA LEU A 231 10.25 4.03 -11.70
C LEU A 231 10.04 4.10 -10.19
N PHE A 232 11.09 3.89 -9.42
CA PHE A 232 11.05 3.87 -7.96
C PHE A 232 11.70 5.13 -7.39
N TYR A 233 11.11 5.69 -6.35
CA TYR A 233 11.55 6.91 -5.71
C TYR A 233 11.47 6.80 -4.19
N ALA A 234 12.33 7.55 -3.51
CA ALA A 234 12.17 7.89 -2.11
C ALA A 234 12.38 9.39 -1.91
N ASP A 235 11.48 10.05 -1.19
CA ASP A 235 11.43 11.52 -1.04
C ASP A 235 11.64 12.26 -2.37
N SER A 236 10.88 11.83 -3.39
CA SER A 236 10.93 12.34 -4.77
C SER A 236 12.28 12.16 -5.51
N THR A 237 13.28 11.52 -4.89
CA THR A 237 14.55 11.17 -5.54
C THR A 237 14.41 9.85 -6.27
N LEU A 238 14.74 9.82 -7.56
CA LEU A 238 14.74 8.59 -8.36
C LEU A 238 15.80 7.63 -7.82
N LEU A 239 15.35 6.44 -7.42
CA LEU A 239 16.19 5.36 -6.92
C LEU A 239 16.59 4.41 -8.05
N ALA A 240 15.63 4.01 -8.87
CA ALA A 240 15.86 3.13 -10.01
C ALA A 240 14.72 3.19 -11.02
N GLU A 241 15.03 2.82 -12.25
CA GLU A 241 14.05 2.48 -13.28
C GLU A 241 14.25 1.01 -13.70
N MET A 242 13.16 0.27 -13.83
CA MET A 242 13.14 -1.06 -14.45
C MET A 242 12.20 -1.01 -15.64
N ALA A 243 12.73 -1.20 -16.84
CA ALA A 243 11.97 -1.18 -18.08
C ALA A 243 12.20 -2.48 -18.86
N GLY A 244 11.20 -2.91 -19.62
CA GLY A 244 11.30 -4.10 -20.47
C GLY A 244 10.04 -4.95 -20.47
N ALA A 245 10.13 -6.11 -21.13
CA ALA A 245 9.01 -7.04 -21.30
C ALA A 245 8.52 -7.68 -19.99
N ASP A 246 9.36 -7.67 -18.94
CA ASP A 246 9.02 -8.20 -17.62
C ASP A 246 8.31 -7.18 -16.73
N ALA A 247 8.16 -5.93 -17.17
CA ALA A 247 7.34 -4.95 -16.45
C ALA A 247 5.87 -5.42 -16.40
N PRO A 248 5.15 -5.22 -15.28
CA PRO A 248 3.74 -5.60 -15.21
C PRO A 248 2.89 -4.89 -16.27
N SER A 249 1.74 -5.48 -16.58
CA SER A 249 0.78 -4.89 -17.52
C SER A 249 -0.69 -5.09 -17.12
N ALA A 250 -0.96 -5.75 -16.00
CA ALA A 250 -2.29 -5.95 -15.43
C ALA A 250 -2.76 -4.76 -14.58
N ALA A 251 -4.04 -4.77 -14.25
CA ALA A 251 -4.60 -3.98 -13.15
C ALA A 251 -4.53 -4.80 -11.86
N GLY A 252 -4.44 -4.12 -10.73
CA GLY A 252 -4.20 -4.76 -9.44
C GLY A 252 -4.55 -3.81 -8.29
N HIS A 253 -3.93 -4.04 -7.15
CA HIS A 253 -4.27 -3.36 -5.90
C HIS A 253 -3.03 -3.06 -5.06
N LEU A 254 -3.16 -2.16 -4.09
CA LEU A 254 -2.08 -1.84 -3.17
C LEU A 254 -2.12 -2.71 -1.92
N VAL A 255 -0.94 -3.01 -1.40
CA VAL A 255 -0.74 -3.73 -0.16
C VAL A 255 0.32 -3.05 0.70
N LEU A 256 0.05 -2.99 1.99
CA LEU A 256 0.96 -2.56 3.05
C LEU A 256 1.20 -3.76 3.96
N GLN A 257 2.46 -4.09 4.22
CA GLN A 257 2.77 -5.28 4.99
C GLN A 257 4.00 -5.07 5.87
N HIS A 258 3.97 -5.66 7.07
CA HIS A 258 5.13 -5.75 7.95
C HIS A 258 5.19 -7.17 8.49
N TRP A 259 6.29 -7.86 8.21
CA TRP A 259 6.36 -9.31 8.43
C TRP A 259 7.77 -9.80 8.76
N SER A 260 7.83 -11.03 9.28
CA SER A 260 9.08 -11.76 9.41
C SER A 260 8.84 -13.27 9.31
N ASN A 261 9.85 -14.01 8.88
CA ASN A 261 9.81 -15.48 8.79
C ASN A 261 11.17 -16.14 9.06
N GLY A 262 12.18 -15.35 9.42
CA GLY A 262 13.55 -15.83 9.67
C GLY A 262 14.27 -16.42 8.47
N ASN A 263 13.89 -16.04 7.24
CA ASN A 263 14.76 -16.26 6.09
C ASN A 263 16.02 -15.37 6.25
N PRO A 264 17.23 -15.95 6.32
CA PRO A 264 18.47 -15.20 6.60
C PRO A 264 18.89 -14.26 5.46
N LEU A 265 18.37 -14.46 4.25
CA LEU A 265 18.59 -13.59 3.09
C LEU A 265 17.51 -12.52 2.94
N TRP A 266 16.49 -12.51 3.81
CA TRP A 266 15.36 -11.58 3.72
C TRP A 266 15.00 -10.96 5.07
N SER A 267 13.97 -11.44 5.77
CA SER A 267 13.56 -10.80 7.03
C SER A 267 14.56 -11.00 8.18
N ALA A 268 15.36 -12.07 8.17
CA ALA A 268 16.36 -12.41 9.18
C ALA A 268 15.89 -12.45 10.64
N GLY A 269 14.57 -12.45 10.89
CA GLY A 269 14.00 -12.48 12.24
C GLY A 269 13.73 -13.88 12.82
N PRO A 270 12.82 -14.00 13.81
CA PRO A 270 11.92 -12.96 14.32
C PRO A 270 12.68 -11.83 15.02
N PRO A 271 12.08 -10.64 15.19
CA PRO A 271 12.70 -9.57 15.95
C PRO A 271 12.78 -9.91 17.45
N GLU A 272 13.81 -9.42 18.15
CA GLU A 272 13.99 -9.71 19.60
C GLU A 272 12.92 -9.06 20.48
N VAL A 273 12.36 -7.94 20.02
CA VAL A 273 11.25 -7.21 20.63
C VAL A 273 10.21 -6.92 19.56
N ASP A 274 8.98 -6.66 19.97
CA ASP A 274 7.92 -6.31 19.01
C ASP A 274 8.36 -5.12 18.17
N SER A 275 8.21 -5.27 16.85
CA SER A 275 8.68 -4.31 15.86
C SER A 275 7.49 -3.69 15.16
N SER A 276 7.49 -2.36 15.01
CA SER A 276 6.36 -1.62 14.44
C SER A 276 6.84 -0.64 13.37
N ILE A 277 6.17 -0.63 12.23
CA ILE A 277 6.22 0.48 11.28
C ILE A 277 4.94 1.29 11.37
N VAL A 278 5.00 2.56 10.99
CA VAL A 278 3.82 3.44 10.97
C VAL A 278 3.65 4.02 9.58
N VAL A 279 2.42 3.93 9.06
CA VAL A 279 2.01 4.51 7.78
C VAL A 279 1.17 5.76 8.06
N SER A 280 1.61 6.93 7.61
CA SER A 280 0.88 8.19 7.78
C SER A 280 -0.14 8.42 6.69
N TYR A 281 0.20 8.09 5.44
CA TYR A 281 -0.72 8.21 4.31
C TYR A 281 -0.42 7.19 3.19
N VAL A 282 -1.43 6.96 2.36
CA VAL A 282 -1.26 6.41 1.01
C VAL A 282 -1.97 7.31 0.02
N LYS A 283 -1.30 7.62 -1.10
CA LYS A 283 -1.86 8.36 -2.23
C LYS A 283 -1.57 7.57 -3.51
N ALA A 284 -2.59 7.29 -4.29
CA ALA A 284 -2.49 6.64 -5.58
C ALA A 284 -3.20 7.48 -6.62
N TYR A 285 -2.49 7.86 -7.67
CA TYR A 285 -3.05 8.50 -8.86
C TYR A 285 -2.91 7.53 -10.00
N PHE A 286 -4.01 7.05 -10.57
CA PHE A 286 -3.98 5.91 -11.47
C PHE A 286 -5.06 5.99 -12.55
N ASN A 287 -4.98 5.10 -13.53
CA ASN A 287 -6.04 4.87 -14.51
C ASN A 287 -6.80 3.59 -14.15
N SER A 288 -8.11 3.70 -13.91
CA SER A 288 -8.91 2.52 -13.64
C SER A 288 -9.04 1.63 -14.88
N SER A 289 -8.99 0.30 -14.69
CA SER A 289 -9.31 -0.67 -15.74
C SER A 289 -10.81 -0.89 -15.95
N ASP A 290 -11.69 -0.21 -15.21
CA ASP A 290 -13.14 -0.35 -15.40
C ASP A 290 -13.57 0.29 -16.73
N ALA A 291 -14.35 -0.45 -17.52
CA ALA A 291 -14.69 -0.09 -18.91
C ALA A 291 -15.39 1.28 -19.06
N ASP A 292 -16.17 1.71 -18.07
CA ASP A 292 -16.93 2.96 -18.14
C ASP A 292 -16.10 4.20 -17.75
N GLN A 293 -14.95 4.02 -17.10
CA GLN A 293 -14.19 5.13 -16.50
C GLN A 293 -13.67 6.15 -17.52
N PRO A 294 -13.10 5.75 -18.68
CA PRO A 294 -12.64 6.71 -19.69
C PRO A 294 -13.75 7.63 -20.19
N ALA A 295 -14.92 7.06 -20.54
CA ALA A 295 -16.06 7.84 -21.05
C ALA A 295 -16.66 8.77 -19.98
N LEU A 296 -16.71 8.32 -18.72
CA LEU A 296 -17.17 9.14 -17.60
C LEU A 296 -16.21 10.32 -17.37
N TRP A 297 -14.90 10.07 -17.37
CA TRP A 297 -13.87 11.11 -17.22
C TRP A 297 -13.93 12.13 -18.36
N GLU A 298 -13.95 11.71 -19.62
CA GLU A 298 -14.02 12.62 -20.78
C GLU A 298 -15.21 13.57 -20.68
N ARG A 299 -16.40 13.02 -20.39
CA ARG A 299 -17.62 13.80 -20.21
C ARG A 299 -17.50 14.79 -19.05
N ASP A 300 -16.98 14.33 -17.91
CA ASP A 300 -16.91 15.14 -16.70
C ASP A 300 -15.86 16.25 -16.81
N CYS A 301 -14.69 15.96 -17.39
CA CYS A 301 -13.65 16.92 -17.68
C CYS A 301 -14.12 17.97 -18.69
N ALA A 302 -14.75 17.55 -19.80
CA ALA A 302 -15.31 18.48 -20.80
C ALA A 302 -16.34 19.45 -20.20
N ARG A 303 -17.14 19.00 -19.21
CA ARG A 303 -18.09 19.84 -18.49
C ARG A 303 -17.41 20.79 -17.50
N ALA A 304 -16.37 20.34 -16.80
CA ALA A 304 -15.70 21.11 -15.76
C ALA A 304 -14.90 22.29 -16.32
N LYS A 305 -14.35 22.17 -17.53
CA LYS A 305 -13.52 23.21 -18.17
C LYS A 305 -12.35 23.69 -17.28
N VAL A 306 -11.80 22.78 -16.48
CA VAL A 306 -10.62 22.99 -15.63
C VAL A 306 -9.42 22.23 -16.20
N ALA A 307 -8.21 22.58 -15.79
CA ALA A 307 -7.02 21.81 -16.11
C ALA A 307 -6.88 20.60 -15.17
N ALA A 308 -6.08 19.60 -15.57
CA ALA A 308 -5.61 18.57 -14.64
C ALA A 308 -4.75 19.21 -13.54
N CYS A 309 -4.85 18.66 -12.33
CA CYS A 309 -4.02 19.09 -11.20
C CYS A 309 -2.62 18.50 -11.32
N VAL A 310 -1.60 19.30 -11.04
CA VAL A 310 -0.23 18.77 -10.93
C VAL A 310 -0.08 18.04 -9.60
N ILE A 311 0.39 16.80 -9.64
CA ILE A 311 0.75 16.03 -8.45
C ILE A 311 2.05 16.64 -7.93
N PRO A 312 2.08 17.17 -6.69
CA PRO A 312 3.28 17.76 -6.17
C PRO A 312 4.31 16.66 -5.86
N ASP A 313 5.57 16.96 -6.14
CA ASP A 313 6.69 16.21 -5.58
C ASP A 313 6.89 16.70 -4.14
N THR A 314 6.49 15.89 -3.17
CA THR A 314 6.61 16.21 -1.74
C THR A 314 7.26 15.04 -1.04
N GLY A 315 8.28 15.31 -0.21
CA GLY A 315 8.63 14.39 0.88
C GLY A 315 7.47 14.31 1.89
N ALA A 316 7.41 13.23 2.69
CA ALA A 316 6.27 12.99 3.58
C ALA A 316 6.02 14.14 4.60
N ASP A 317 7.04 14.95 4.91
CA ASP A 317 6.96 16.11 5.80
C ASP A 317 6.36 17.38 5.17
N GLN A 318 6.12 17.40 3.86
CA GLN A 318 5.62 18.58 3.13
C GLN A 318 4.08 18.64 2.98
N VAL A 319 3.33 17.82 3.74
CA VAL A 319 1.85 17.86 3.74
C VAL A 319 1.29 19.15 4.39
N LEU A 320 2.13 20.05 4.89
CA LEU A 320 1.71 21.30 5.54
C LEU A 320 2.42 22.54 4.95
N ALA A 321 1.95 23.03 3.81
CA ALA A 321 2.14 24.42 3.39
C ALA A 321 1.02 24.92 2.47
N CYS A 322 -0.24 24.74 2.86
CA CYS A 322 -1.32 25.63 2.42
C CYS A 322 -2.07 26.24 3.62
N SER A 323 -1.36 26.36 4.75
CA SER A 323 -1.91 26.94 5.98
C SER A 323 -1.00 28.05 6.50
N ILE A 324 -1.53 29.28 6.41
CA ILE A 324 -1.29 30.42 7.29
C ILE A 324 -0.02 31.25 7.00
N VAL A 325 -0.17 32.19 6.06
CA VAL A 325 0.24 33.58 6.31
C VAL A 325 -0.99 34.48 6.09
N VAL A 326 -1.87 34.56 7.08
CA VAL A 326 -2.63 35.78 7.38
C VAL A 326 -2.75 35.90 8.89
N VAL A 327 -2.07 36.91 9.43
CA VAL A 327 -2.02 37.29 10.84
C VAL A 327 -3.28 38.09 11.20
N VAL A 328 -3.90 37.68 12.32
CA VAL A 328 -4.77 38.44 13.26
C VAL A 328 -6.04 39.10 12.72
N GLY A 329 -7.18 38.65 13.25
CA GLY A 329 -8.46 39.37 13.21
C GLY A 329 -9.61 38.51 13.70
N ALA A 330 -10.10 38.79 14.90
CA ALA A 330 -11.04 37.99 15.68
C ALA A 330 -12.34 37.52 14.97
N GLY A 331 -12.74 36.29 15.30
CA GLY A 331 -14.13 35.86 15.39
C GLY A 331 -14.79 35.37 14.10
N LEU A 332 -14.90 34.04 13.95
CA LEU A 332 -16.11 33.30 13.51
C LEU A 332 -15.75 31.83 13.22
N LEU A 333 -15.69 31.03 14.29
CA LEU A 333 -15.93 29.57 14.20
C LEU A 333 -17.36 29.37 13.69
N HIS A 334 -17.55 28.67 12.56
CA HIS A 334 -18.66 27.72 12.26
C HIS A 334 -18.77 27.30 10.77
N SER A 335 -17.88 27.73 9.87
CA SER A 335 -18.03 27.42 8.42
C SER A 335 -17.17 26.28 7.87
N TRP A 336 -16.26 25.65 8.64
CA TRP A 336 -15.31 24.68 8.08
C TRP A 336 -15.81 23.22 8.00
N GLN A 337 -16.91 22.88 8.68
CA GLN A 337 -17.44 21.49 8.69
C GLN A 337 -18.41 21.15 7.54
N LYS A 338 -18.72 22.08 6.63
CA LYS A 338 -19.68 21.86 5.53
C LYS A 338 -19.06 21.67 4.13
N CYS A 339 -17.75 21.86 3.95
CA CYS A 339 -17.06 21.65 2.67
C CYS A 339 -16.47 20.23 2.49
N SER A 340 -16.80 19.29 3.37
CA SER A 340 -16.40 17.87 3.28
C SER A 340 -17.47 16.97 2.63
N ARG A 341 -18.59 17.52 2.18
CA ARG A 341 -19.66 16.73 1.55
C ARG A 341 -19.63 16.86 0.03
N ARG A 342 -19.47 15.70 -0.62
CA ARG A 342 -19.34 15.44 -2.07
C ARG A 342 -17.94 15.60 -2.67
N ARG A 343 -16.93 14.97 -2.06
CA ARG A 343 -16.02 14.20 -2.92
C ARG A 343 -16.87 13.10 -3.56
N ARG A 344 -16.79 12.92 -4.88
CA ARG A 344 -17.39 11.77 -5.59
C ARG A 344 -16.68 10.47 -5.17
N TYR A 345 -16.76 10.14 -3.88
CA TYR A 345 -16.78 8.77 -3.40
C TYR A 345 -18.22 8.28 -3.55
N GLU A 346 -18.77 8.30 -4.76
CA GLU A 346 -19.98 7.54 -5.00
C GLU A 346 -19.57 6.07 -5.00
N ASN A 347 -19.66 5.45 -3.82
CA ASN A 347 -20.37 4.18 -3.65
C ASN A 347 -20.13 3.11 -4.72
N ILE A 348 -18.90 2.93 -5.21
CA ILE A 348 -18.55 1.71 -5.94
C ILE A 348 -18.75 0.52 -4.98
N ASP A 349 -18.43 0.69 -3.69
CA ASP A 349 -18.55 -0.38 -2.69
C ASP A 349 -20.00 -0.68 -2.28
N ALA A 350 -20.85 0.34 -2.00
CA ALA A 350 -22.25 0.06 -1.61
C ALA A 350 -23.10 -0.50 -2.77
N ALA A 351 -22.93 0.02 -4.00
CA ALA A 351 -23.62 -0.52 -5.18
C ALA A 351 -23.07 -1.90 -5.61
N ARG A 352 -21.89 -2.31 -5.13
CA ARG A 352 -21.28 -3.63 -5.37
C ARG A 352 -21.62 -4.62 -4.24
N SER A 353 -21.72 -4.17 -2.99
CA SER A 353 -22.26 -4.92 -1.85
C SER A 353 -23.70 -5.39 -2.09
N ASP A 354 -24.52 -4.53 -2.69
CA ASP A 354 -25.93 -4.85 -2.99
C ASP A 354 -26.11 -5.79 -4.20
N ARG A 355 -25.07 -5.91 -5.04
CA ARG A 355 -24.96 -6.89 -6.15
C ARG A 355 -24.37 -8.23 -5.69
N LEU A 356 -23.52 -8.24 -4.67
CA LEU A 356 -22.99 -9.46 -4.05
C LEU A 356 -24.08 -10.27 -3.35
N ASN A 357 -25.06 -9.62 -2.73
CA ASN A 357 -26.19 -10.29 -2.08
C ASN A 357 -27.25 -10.88 -3.06
N ARG A 358 -27.11 -10.65 -4.37
CA ARG A 358 -28.14 -11.02 -5.37
C ARG A 358 -27.69 -12.00 -6.47
N GLY A 359 -26.47 -12.55 -6.42
CA GLY A 359 -25.91 -13.38 -7.49
C GLY A 359 -25.91 -14.89 -7.20
N VAL A 360 -26.56 -15.65 -8.08
CA VAL A 360 -26.69 -17.13 -8.11
C VAL A 360 -25.32 -17.81 -8.18
N LEU A 361 -25.15 -18.88 -7.39
CA LEU A 361 -23.98 -19.78 -7.41
C LEU A 361 -23.97 -20.57 -8.73
N GLU A 362 -22.93 -20.43 -9.54
CA GLU A 362 -22.62 -21.40 -10.60
C GLU A 362 -21.44 -22.27 -10.15
N GLU A 363 -21.70 -23.56 -9.94
CA GLU A 363 -20.67 -24.59 -9.83
C GLU A 363 -20.09 -24.86 -11.23
N SER A 364 -18.76 -24.83 -11.35
CA SER A 364 -18.08 -25.39 -12.53
C SER A 364 -17.00 -26.37 -12.07
N SER A 365 -16.98 -27.54 -12.73
CA SER A 365 -16.20 -28.71 -12.37
C SER A 365 -14.70 -28.51 -12.60
N VAL A 366 -13.91 -29.05 -11.68
CA VAL A 366 -12.44 -28.97 -11.67
C VAL A 366 -11.89 -30.20 -12.38
N ASP A 367 -11.41 -30.05 -13.61
CA ASP A 367 -10.52 -31.04 -14.23
C ASP A 367 -9.42 -30.30 -15.02
N ASN A 368 -8.16 -30.65 -14.72
CA ASN A 368 -6.89 -30.26 -15.36
C ASN A 368 -6.16 -28.99 -14.88
N VAL A 369 -5.81 -28.95 -13.58
CA VAL A 369 -4.61 -28.20 -13.11
C VAL A 369 -3.72 -29.16 -12.32
N LEU A 370 -2.50 -29.40 -12.81
CA LEU A 370 -1.47 -30.26 -12.20
C LEU A 370 -0.84 -29.55 -10.98
N PHE A 371 -1.43 -29.84 -9.80
CA PHE A 371 -0.96 -29.83 -8.39
C PHE A 371 -0.24 -28.59 -7.80
N GLY A 372 -0.47 -28.22 -6.52
CA GLY A 372 -1.09 -28.98 -5.42
C GLY A 372 -1.81 -28.12 -4.36
N PRO A 373 -3.12 -28.33 -4.15
CA PRO A 373 -3.93 -27.75 -3.09
C PRO A 373 -4.11 -28.72 -1.90
N GLN A 374 -3.94 -28.27 -0.66
CA GLN A 374 -4.48 -28.97 0.52
C GLN A 374 -4.57 -28.08 1.79
N ALA A 375 -4.97 -26.81 1.64
CA ALA A 375 -5.29 -25.95 2.79
C ALA A 375 -6.53 -25.05 2.62
N LEU A 376 -7.33 -25.25 1.57
CA LEU A 376 -8.51 -24.41 1.30
C LEU A 376 -9.76 -25.28 1.31
N VAL A 377 -10.12 -25.80 2.48
CA VAL A 377 -11.39 -26.56 2.62
C VAL A 377 -12.59 -25.62 2.60
N ASN A 378 -12.46 -24.29 2.80
CA ASN A 378 -13.60 -23.37 2.78
C ASN A 378 -13.27 -21.94 2.30
N ALA A 379 -12.65 -21.76 1.12
CA ALA A 379 -12.64 -20.44 0.48
C ALA A 379 -13.71 -20.34 -0.60
N VAL A 380 -14.46 -19.24 -0.61
CA VAL A 380 -15.40 -18.94 -1.69
C VAL A 380 -14.73 -17.92 -2.59
N LYS A 381 -14.56 -18.29 -3.86
CA LYS A 381 -14.12 -17.37 -4.90
C LYS A 381 -15.28 -16.46 -5.24
N VAL A 382 -15.16 -15.17 -4.95
CA VAL A 382 -16.15 -14.17 -5.38
C VAL A 382 -15.45 -13.16 -6.27
N ARG A 383 -15.72 -13.25 -7.58
CA ARG A 383 -15.17 -12.33 -8.61
C ARG A 383 -13.66 -12.09 -8.50
N GLY A 384 -12.87 -13.15 -8.35
CA GLY A 384 -11.40 -13.08 -8.37
C GLY A 384 -10.73 -12.86 -7.01
N ILE A 385 -11.49 -12.59 -5.94
CA ILE A 385 -10.97 -12.45 -4.59
C ILE A 385 -11.13 -13.77 -3.83
N TRP A 386 -10.05 -14.23 -3.18
CA TRP A 386 -10.09 -15.34 -2.24
C TRP A 386 -10.52 -14.85 -0.87
N VAL A 387 -11.67 -15.30 -0.39
CA VAL A 387 -12.14 -15.02 0.97
C VAL A 387 -12.16 -16.34 1.74
N ALA A 388 -11.34 -16.44 2.79
CA ALA A 388 -11.42 -17.55 3.73
C ALA A 388 -12.72 -17.43 4.54
N ARG A 389 -13.57 -18.47 4.55
CA ARG A 389 -14.69 -18.51 5.50
C ARG A 389 -14.17 -18.76 6.90
N GLN A 390 -14.75 -18.04 7.86
CA GLN A 390 -14.69 -18.37 9.27
C GLN A 390 -15.26 -19.79 9.45
N ALA A 391 -14.45 -20.74 9.92
CA ALA A 391 -14.97 -22.03 10.35
C ALA A 391 -15.71 -21.81 11.68
N GLU A 392 -17.03 -21.99 11.69
CA GLU A 392 -17.77 -22.14 12.95
C GLU A 392 -17.27 -23.39 13.66
N ASN A 393 -16.89 -23.24 14.92
CA ASN A 393 -16.46 -24.33 15.80
C ASN A 393 -17.54 -25.42 15.87
N ARG A 394 -17.30 -26.55 15.20
CA ARG A 394 -17.88 -27.83 15.59
C ARG A 394 -16.75 -28.84 15.76
N ALA A 395 -16.58 -29.28 17.00
CA ALA A 395 -15.80 -30.47 17.33
C ALA A 395 -16.38 -31.65 16.54
N VAL A 396 -15.53 -32.35 15.79
CA VAL A 396 -15.86 -33.66 15.22
C VAL A 396 -14.70 -34.60 15.56
N GLU A 397 -15.07 -35.66 16.26
CA GLU A 397 -14.23 -36.75 16.74
C GLU A 397 -13.51 -37.45 15.59
N ALA A 398 -12.28 -37.89 15.86
CA ALA A 398 -11.46 -38.67 14.94
C ALA A 398 -11.98 -40.12 14.82
N PRO A 399 -11.93 -40.74 13.62
CA PRO A 399 -11.91 -42.19 13.51
C PRO A 399 -10.48 -42.72 13.31
N GLU A 400 -10.22 -43.83 13.99
CA GLU A 400 -9.00 -44.64 13.92
C GLU A 400 -8.84 -45.41 12.58
N HIS A 401 -7.58 -45.77 12.31
CA HIS A 401 -7.06 -46.88 11.49
C HIS A 401 -7.24 -46.87 9.96
N SER A 402 -6.12 -46.77 9.23
CA SER A 402 -5.34 -47.93 8.71
C SER A 402 -4.27 -47.45 7.70
N GLY A 403 -3.10 -48.07 7.75
CA GLY A 403 -1.86 -47.53 7.18
C GLY A 403 -1.62 -47.74 5.68
N ALA A 404 -0.66 -46.98 5.17
CA ALA A 404 0.29 -47.39 4.14
C ALA A 404 1.52 -46.48 4.22
N LEU A 405 2.64 -47.09 4.59
CA LEU A 405 3.99 -46.55 4.48
C LEU A 405 4.32 -46.30 3.00
N ILE A 406 4.82 -45.10 2.67
CA ILE A 406 5.77 -44.91 1.57
C ILE A 406 6.86 -43.95 2.07
N GLU A 407 8.03 -44.51 2.30
CA GLU A 407 9.31 -43.80 2.45
C GLU A 407 9.63 -43.04 1.16
N LEU A 408 10.04 -41.78 1.30
CA LEU A 408 10.93 -41.14 0.33
C LEU A 408 12.10 -40.55 1.11
N GLU A 409 13.19 -41.31 1.07
CA GLU A 409 14.51 -40.96 1.55
C GLU A 409 15.11 -39.76 0.80
N ASN A 410 15.80 -38.92 1.57
CA ASN A 410 17.11 -38.32 1.27
C ASN A 410 17.40 -37.83 -0.15
N MET A 411 17.35 -36.50 -0.33
CA MET A 411 18.28 -35.81 -1.22
C MET A 411 18.96 -34.66 -0.47
N GLN A 412 20.17 -34.94 0.00
CA GLN A 412 21.19 -33.95 0.31
C GLN A 412 21.52 -33.16 -0.96
N TRP A 413 21.63 -31.83 -0.85
CA TRP A 413 22.49 -31.04 -1.73
C TRP A 413 23.35 -30.12 -0.86
N GLY A 414 24.61 -30.55 -0.70
CA GLY A 414 25.70 -29.67 -0.34
C GLY A 414 26.18 -28.89 -1.56
N GLY A 415 26.72 -27.70 -1.31
CA GLY A 415 27.36 -26.85 -2.30
C GLY A 415 27.73 -25.50 -1.70
N GLU A 416 28.99 -25.41 -1.23
CA GLU A 416 29.79 -24.19 -1.02
C GLU A 416 29.58 -23.23 -2.23
N PHE A 417 29.40 -21.92 -2.11
CA PHE A 417 30.09 -20.85 -1.35
C PHE A 417 29.14 -19.69 -1.04
#